data_AF-A0A2V8QZD6-F1
#
_entry.id   AF-A0A2V8QZD6-F1
#
_cell.length_a   1.000
_cell.length_b   1.000
_cell.length_c   1.000
_cell.angle_alpha   90.00
_cell.angle_beta   90.00
_cell.angle_gamma   90.00
#
_symmetry.space_group_name_H-M   'P 1'
#
loop_
_entity.id
_entity.type
_entity.pdbx_description
1 polymer ?
#
loop_
_entity_poly.entity_id
_entity_poly.type
_entity_poly.pdbx_seq_one_letter_code
_entity_poly.pdbx_strand_id
1 'polypeptide(L)'
;MRQRKAGAKQQGAPRAVQGQKRAARSCGLCGKSEKLTRTECCGEWICDDESEYVLFSYAHNSCHRNHSRYTLRSSHYNEGHEGMWQECQQCREGFETEMYVWYGINEYNFVKLANPPAYKPTKCAKCKRVIRLAEDGYSMKGGKYYCDRCTGFDLSRLLG
;
A
#
# COMPACT_ATOMS: atom_id res chain seq x y z
N MET A 1 -37.39 -74.84 -11.83
CA MET A 1 -36.77 -73.58 -11.34
C MET A 1 -35.30 -73.55 -11.71
N ARG A 2 -34.85 -72.57 -12.52
CA ARG A 2 -33.62 -71.76 -12.33
C ARG A 2 -33.33 -71.00 -13.63
N GLN A 3 -33.62 -69.71 -13.57
CA GLN A 3 -33.47 -68.72 -14.62
C GLN A 3 -31.98 -68.41 -14.87
N ARG A 4 -31.60 -68.24 -16.14
CA ARG A 4 -30.32 -67.66 -16.55
C ARG A 4 -30.38 -66.14 -16.32
N LYS A 5 -29.50 -65.57 -15.49
CA LYS A 5 -29.33 -64.12 -15.35
C LYS A 5 -28.15 -63.65 -16.20
N ALA A 6 -28.42 -62.81 -17.18
CA ALA A 6 -27.43 -62.11 -17.99
C ALA A 6 -26.78 -60.99 -17.15
N GLY A 7 -25.44 -60.94 -17.16
CA GLY A 7 -24.67 -59.87 -16.52
C GLY A 7 -24.58 -58.65 -17.44
N ALA A 8 -25.12 -57.51 -17.00
CA ALA A 8 -25.00 -56.24 -17.67
C ALA A 8 -23.63 -55.60 -17.35
N LYS A 9 -22.78 -55.43 -18.36
CA LYS A 9 -21.58 -54.57 -18.28
C LYS A 9 -22.02 -53.11 -18.30
N GLN A 10 -21.92 -52.43 -17.16
CA GLN A 10 -22.04 -50.98 -17.10
C GLN A 10 -20.75 -50.34 -17.61
N GLN A 11 -20.84 -49.66 -18.75
CA GLN A 11 -19.78 -48.84 -19.31
C GLN A 11 -19.72 -47.53 -18.50
N GLY A 12 -18.62 -47.32 -17.78
CA GLY A 12 -18.38 -46.08 -17.04
C GLY A 12 -18.19 -44.91 -18.01
N ALA A 13 -19.07 -43.90 -17.90
CA ALA A 13 -18.90 -42.64 -18.60
C ALA A 13 -17.62 -41.93 -18.15
N PRO A 14 -16.87 -41.24 -19.04
CA PRO A 14 -15.73 -40.46 -18.64
C PRO A 14 -16.21 -39.29 -17.77
N ARG A 15 -15.76 -39.27 -16.51
CA ARG A 15 -15.97 -38.16 -15.58
C ARG A 15 -15.26 -36.93 -16.17
N ALA A 16 -16.03 -35.95 -16.62
CA ALA A 16 -15.52 -34.65 -17.01
C ALA A 16 -14.76 -34.05 -15.82
N VAL A 17 -13.44 -33.96 -15.94
CA VAL A 17 -12.62 -33.18 -15.01
C VAL A 17 -12.99 -31.73 -15.25
N GLN A 18 -13.89 -31.21 -14.41
CA GLN A 18 -14.15 -29.78 -14.35
C GLN A 18 -12.85 -29.11 -13.87
N GLY A 19 -12.03 -28.67 -14.82
CA GLY A 19 -10.95 -27.75 -14.54
C GLY A 19 -11.58 -26.51 -13.95
N GLN A 20 -11.49 -26.35 -12.63
CA GLN A 20 -11.81 -25.10 -11.98
C GLN A 20 -10.99 -24.02 -12.69
N LYS A 21 -11.65 -23.13 -13.44
CA LYS A 21 -11.03 -21.88 -13.90
C LYS A 21 -10.49 -21.23 -12.64
N ARG A 22 -9.16 -21.27 -12.43
CA ARG A 22 -8.52 -20.50 -11.37
C ARG A 22 -8.96 -19.06 -11.60
N ALA A 23 -9.65 -18.47 -10.62
CA ALA A 23 -9.98 -17.06 -10.68
C ALA A 23 -8.69 -16.31 -11.03
N ALA A 24 -8.72 -15.53 -12.11
CA ALA A 24 -7.55 -14.81 -12.56
C ALA A 24 -7.09 -13.89 -11.42
N ARG A 25 -5.85 -14.06 -10.99
CA ARG A 25 -5.25 -13.22 -9.95
C ARG A 25 -5.09 -11.81 -10.53
N SER A 26 -5.45 -10.80 -9.76
CA SER A 26 -5.31 -9.39 -10.11
C SER A 26 -4.72 -8.61 -8.93
N CYS A 27 -4.05 -7.50 -9.23
CA CYS A 27 -3.55 -6.55 -8.26
C CYS A 27 -4.74 -5.95 -7.50
N GLY A 28 -4.76 -6.07 -6.18
CA GLY A 28 -5.87 -5.53 -5.40
C GLY A 28 -5.90 -3.99 -5.30
N LEU A 29 -4.87 -3.27 -5.79
CA LEU A 29 -4.87 -1.81 -5.85
C LEU A 29 -5.31 -1.26 -7.21
N CYS A 30 -4.78 -1.82 -8.31
CA CYS A 30 -5.02 -1.27 -9.66
C CYS A 30 -5.77 -2.22 -10.60
N GLY A 31 -6.07 -3.46 -10.19
CA GLY A 31 -6.83 -4.44 -10.96
C GLY A 31 -6.08 -5.13 -12.11
N LYS A 32 -4.83 -4.75 -12.41
CA LYS A 32 -4.02 -5.41 -13.45
C LYS A 32 -3.72 -6.86 -13.07
N SER A 33 -3.65 -7.76 -14.06
CA SER A 33 -3.42 -9.20 -13.84
C SER A 33 -2.03 -9.68 -14.27
N GLU A 34 -1.20 -8.78 -14.79
CA GLU A 34 0.14 -9.07 -15.28
C GLU A 34 1.20 -8.69 -14.25
N LYS A 35 2.36 -9.38 -14.28
CA LYS A 35 3.51 -9.15 -13.41
C LYS A 35 3.08 -8.93 -11.96
N LEU A 36 2.60 -9.98 -11.30
CA LEU A 36 2.12 -9.91 -9.92
C LEU A 36 3.07 -10.60 -8.95
N THR A 37 3.25 -9.99 -7.79
CA THR A 37 3.89 -10.58 -6.61
C THR A 37 2.92 -10.59 -5.43
N ARG A 38 3.33 -11.17 -4.29
CA ARG A 38 2.59 -11.12 -3.03
C ARG A 38 3.33 -10.24 -2.04
N THR A 39 2.61 -9.36 -1.37
CA THR A 39 3.18 -8.55 -0.30
C THR A 39 3.57 -9.42 0.90
N GLU A 40 4.70 -9.12 1.53
CA GLU A 40 5.16 -9.83 2.72
C GLU A 40 4.32 -9.49 3.95
N CYS A 41 3.92 -8.22 4.09
CA CYS A 41 3.15 -7.72 5.23
C CYS A 41 1.67 -8.17 5.23
N CYS A 42 1.10 -8.51 4.07
CA CYS A 42 -0.32 -8.80 3.96
C CYS A 42 -0.75 -9.97 3.09
N GLY A 43 0.16 -10.55 2.29
CA GLY A 43 -0.14 -11.68 1.44
C GLY A 43 -1.08 -11.37 0.27
N GLU A 44 -1.33 -10.09 0.00
CA GLU A 44 -2.20 -9.62 -1.08
C GLU A 44 -1.46 -9.65 -2.43
N TRP A 45 -2.20 -9.91 -3.51
CA TRP A 45 -1.65 -9.83 -4.85
C TRP A 45 -1.50 -8.36 -5.28
N ILE A 46 -0.32 -8.01 -5.77
CA ILE A 46 0.05 -6.64 -6.14
C ILE A 46 0.97 -6.64 -7.36
N CYS A 47 0.99 -5.56 -8.14
CA CYS A 47 1.94 -5.43 -9.26
C CYS A 47 3.39 -5.46 -8.78
N ASP A 48 4.21 -6.27 -9.42
CA ASP A 48 5.66 -6.36 -9.27
C ASP A 48 6.31 -5.35 -10.23
N ASP A 49 6.30 -4.09 -9.81
CA ASP A 49 6.67 -2.93 -10.64
C ASP A 49 7.76 -2.05 -10.01
N GLU A 50 8.46 -2.54 -8.98
CA GLU A 50 9.51 -1.77 -8.30
C GLU A 50 10.70 -1.45 -9.20
N SER A 51 11.08 -2.41 -10.06
CA SER A 51 12.22 -2.27 -10.99
C SER A 51 11.98 -1.23 -12.09
N GLU A 52 10.73 -0.86 -12.32
CA GLU A 52 10.34 0.16 -13.31
C GLU A 52 10.35 1.57 -12.70
N TYR A 53 10.65 1.71 -11.39
CA TYR A 53 10.73 3.00 -10.73
C TYR A 53 12.00 3.77 -11.10
N VAL A 54 11.83 4.92 -11.72
CA VAL A 54 12.92 5.85 -12.00
C VAL A 54 13.13 6.76 -10.79
N LEU A 55 14.36 6.80 -10.26
CA LEU A 55 14.72 7.67 -9.13
C LEU A 55 14.44 9.14 -9.47
N PHE A 56 13.88 9.90 -8.52
CA PHE A 56 13.43 11.29 -8.69
C PHE A 56 12.25 11.51 -9.64
N SER A 57 11.60 10.44 -10.15
CA SER A 57 10.37 10.59 -10.95
C SER A 57 9.13 10.94 -10.12
N TYR A 58 9.15 10.63 -8.82
CA TYR A 58 7.98 10.71 -7.94
C TYR A 58 6.76 9.98 -8.51
N ALA A 59 6.96 8.96 -9.35
CA ALA A 59 5.85 8.31 -10.05
C ALA A 59 5.01 7.45 -9.10
N HIS A 60 3.68 7.61 -9.18
CA HIS A 60 2.70 6.85 -8.39
C HIS A 60 2.30 5.52 -9.06
N ASN A 61 2.98 5.16 -10.15
CA ASN A 61 2.66 4.00 -10.98
C ASN A 61 3.17 2.67 -10.43
N SER A 62 3.95 2.66 -9.34
CA SER A 62 4.47 1.46 -8.72
C SER A 62 3.65 1.03 -7.50
N CYS A 63 2.75 0.06 -7.68
CA CYS A 63 1.83 -0.39 -6.64
C CYS A 63 2.58 -1.00 -5.46
N HIS A 64 3.52 -1.93 -5.70
CA HIS A 64 4.25 -2.59 -4.61
C HIS A 64 5.09 -1.61 -3.82
N ARG A 65 5.87 -0.77 -4.50
CA ARG A 65 6.71 0.23 -3.85
C ARG A 65 5.89 1.22 -3.03
N ASN A 66 4.78 1.72 -3.57
CA ASN A 66 3.94 2.68 -2.86
C ASN A 66 3.23 2.02 -1.67
N HIS A 67 2.78 0.77 -1.81
CA HIS A 67 2.26 0.01 -0.69
C HIS A 67 3.30 -0.20 0.43
N SER A 68 4.53 -0.55 0.06
CA SER A 68 5.64 -0.73 1.01
C SER A 68 6.01 0.58 1.72
N ARG A 69 6.12 1.68 0.96
CA ARG A 69 6.60 2.97 1.46
C ARG A 69 5.55 3.79 2.20
N TYR A 70 4.29 3.72 1.79
CA TYR A 70 3.27 4.69 2.18
C TYR A 70 2.11 4.10 2.98
N THR A 71 2.19 2.85 3.44
CA THR A 71 1.14 2.28 4.30
C THR A 71 1.62 2.00 5.71
N LEU A 72 0.73 2.22 6.67
CA LEU A 72 1.03 1.99 8.08
C LEU A 72 1.29 0.50 8.35
N ARG A 73 0.57 -0.38 7.65
CA ARG A 73 0.76 -1.83 7.72
C ARG A 73 2.15 -2.27 7.26
N SER A 74 2.64 -1.76 6.13
CA SER A 74 3.97 -2.10 5.65
C SER A 74 5.06 -1.55 6.57
N SER A 75 4.90 -0.32 7.08
CA SER A 75 5.83 0.20 8.09
C SER A 75 5.85 -0.66 9.36
N HIS A 76 4.69 -1.06 9.88
CA HIS A 76 4.60 -1.96 11.03
C HIS A 76 5.36 -3.28 10.82
N TYR A 77 5.21 -3.88 9.65
CA TYR A 77 5.92 -5.11 9.28
C TYR A 77 7.43 -4.90 9.15
N ASN A 78 7.85 -3.84 8.44
CA ASN A 78 9.26 -3.55 8.17
C ASN A 78 10.05 -3.21 9.44
N GLU A 79 9.41 -2.55 10.42
CA GLU A 79 10.00 -2.27 11.73
C GLU A 79 9.92 -3.47 12.69
N GLY A 80 9.28 -4.57 12.29
CA GLY A 80 9.22 -5.80 13.08
C GLY A 80 8.39 -5.67 14.36
N HIS A 81 7.39 -4.79 14.38
CA HIS A 81 6.52 -4.62 15.54
C HIS A 81 5.61 -5.84 15.74
N GLU A 82 5.32 -6.15 16.99
CA GLU A 82 4.40 -7.24 17.34
C GLU A 82 2.94 -6.79 17.32
N GLY A 83 2.03 -7.76 17.14
CA GLY A 83 0.58 -7.55 17.22
C GLY A 83 -0.04 -6.99 15.94
N MET A 84 -1.17 -6.30 16.09
CA MET A 84 -1.92 -5.72 14.98
C MET A 84 -1.53 -4.25 14.79
N TRP A 85 -1.18 -3.87 13.57
CA TRP A 85 -0.76 -2.50 13.24
C TRP A 85 -1.80 -1.43 13.61
N GLN A 86 -3.10 -1.78 13.60
CA GLN A 86 -4.20 -0.87 13.96
C GLN A 86 -4.16 -0.45 15.43
N GLU A 87 -3.60 -1.29 16.30
CA GLU A 87 -3.54 -1.10 17.76
C GLU A 87 -2.10 -0.87 18.25
N CYS A 88 -1.13 -0.87 17.33
CA CYS A 88 0.28 -0.77 17.66
C CYS A 88 0.63 0.66 18.12
N GLN A 89 0.94 0.80 19.42
CA GLN A 89 1.32 2.09 20.00
C GLN A 89 2.62 2.64 19.41
N GLN A 90 3.59 1.78 19.09
CA GLN A 90 4.83 2.18 18.44
C GLN A 90 4.57 2.81 17.06
N CYS A 91 3.64 2.25 16.29
CA CYS A 91 3.22 2.84 15.02
C CYS A 91 2.49 4.18 15.24
N ARG A 92 1.70 4.31 16.31
CA ARG A 92 1.00 5.55 16.64
C ARG A 92 1.94 6.69 17.01
N GLU A 93 3.01 6.39 17.72
CA GLU A 93 3.97 7.36 18.22
C GLU A 93 5.13 7.63 17.26
N GLY A 94 5.39 6.71 16.31
CA GLY A 94 6.49 6.82 15.34
C GLY A 94 6.30 7.90 14.26
N PHE A 95 5.13 8.52 14.17
CA PHE A 95 4.81 9.52 13.15
C PHE A 95 4.07 10.71 13.73
N GLU A 96 4.20 11.86 13.06
CA GLU A 96 3.25 12.96 13.24
C GLU A 96 1.82 12.47 12.99
N THR A 97 0.85 12.96 13.77
CA THR A 97 -0.54 12.43 13.71
C THR A 97 -1.14 12.55 12.30
N GLU A 98 -0.82 13.63 11.58
CA GLU A 98 -1.21 13.81 10.18
C GLU A 98 -0.66 12.70 9.27
N MET A 99 0.62 12.33 9.42
CA MET A 99 1.25 11.26 8.64
C MET A 99 0.73 9.88 9.03
N TYR A 100 0.57 9.61 10.33
CA TYR A 100 -0.03 8.37 10.83
C TYR A 100 -1.40 8.12 10.21
N VAL A 101 -2.25 9.16 10.20
CA VAL A 101 -3.58 9.11 9.59
C VAL A 101 -3.48 8.83 8.10
N TRP A 102 -2.66 9.60 7.37
CA TRP A 102 -2.53 9.44 5.92
C TRP A 102 -2.02 8.04 5.54
N TYR A 103 -0.98 7.53 6.21
CA TYR A 103 -0.48 6.16 6.01
C TYR A 103 -1.53 5.09 6.33
N GLY A 104 -2.44 5.35 7.26
CA GLY A 104 -3.52 4.43 7.61
C GLY A 104 -4.71 4.42 6.65
N ILE A 105 -4.92 5.46 5.82
CA ILE A 105 -6.19 5.60 5.06
C ILE A 105 -6.02 5.91 3.57
N ASN A 106 -4.80 6.13 3.07
CA ASN A 106 -4.57 6.46 1.67
C ASN A 106 -4.96 5.31 0.71
N GLU A 107 -4.83 5.56 -0.59
CA GLU A 107 -5.21 4.65 -1.67
C GLU A 107 -4.33 3.39 -1.82
N TYR A 108 -3.16 3.35 -1.18
CA TYR A 108 -2.26 2.19 -1.23
C TYR A 108 -2.61 1.13 -0.17
N ASN A 109 -3.59 1.39 0.69
CA ASN A 109 -4.05 0.48 1.73
C ASN A 109 -5.10 -0.50 1.20
N PHE A 110 -4.86 -1.80 1.37
CA PHE A 110 -5.89 -2.84 1.18
C PHE A 110 -6.94 -2.83 2.32
N VAL A 111 -6.51 -2.47 3.53
CA VAL A 111 -7.38 -2.27 4.70
C VAL A 111 -7.06 -0.92 5.30
N LYS A 112 -8.07 -0.07 5.46
CA LYS A 112 -7.91 1.28 6.01
C LYS A 112 -8.16 1.30 7.51
N LEU A 113 -7.47 2.20 8.20
CA LEU A 113 -7.69 2.49 9.62
C LEU A 113 -9.12 3.03 9.80
N ALA A 114 -9.94 2.34 10.58
CA ALA A 114 -11.37 2.64 10.70
C ALA A 114 -11.65 3.97 11.41
N ASN A 115 -10.91 4.26 12.49
CA ASN A 115 -11.11 5.43 13.34
C ASN A 115 -9.82 6.25 13.44
N PRO A 116 -9.40 6.92 12.35
CA PRO A 116 -8.20 7.74 12.38
C PRO A 116 -8.38 8.91 13.35
N PRO A 117 -7.36 9.27 14.15
CA PRO A 117 -7.44 10.42 15.04
C PRO A 117 -7.59 11.73 14.25
N ALA A 118 -8.29 12.69 14.84
CA ALA A 118 -8.28 14.05 14.33
C ALA A 118 -6.91 14.71 14.57
N TYR A 119 -6.50 15.59 13.66
CA TYR A 119 -5.29 16.38 13.77
C TYR A 119 -5.52 17.82 13.31
N LYS A 120 -4.66 18.73 13.76
CA LYS A 120 -4.62 20.10 13.23
C LYS A 120 -3.68 20.10 12.03
N PRO A 121 -4.09 20.66 10.88
CA PRO A 121 -3.22 20.72 9.70
C PRO A 121 -1.90 21.41 10.01
N THR A 122 -0.82 20.82 9.52
CA THR A 122 0.51 21.41 9.67
C THR A 122 0.62 22.68 8.83
N LYS A 123 1.21 23.74 9.40
CA LYS A 123 1.36 25.03 8.72
C LYS A 123 2.82 25.47 8.72
N CYS A 124 3.23 26.10 7.61
CA CYS A 124 4.53 26.73 7.51
C CYS A 124 4.67 27.81 8.61
N ALA A 125 5.73 27.73 9.40
CA ALA A 125 6.00 28.67 10.48
C ALA A 125 6.17 30.12 9.96
N LYS A 126 6.69 30.29 8.74
CA LYS A 126 6.93 31.58 8.07
C LYS A 126 5.67 32.14 7.39
N CYS A 127 5.15 31.46 6.38
CA CYS A 127 4.06 32.00 5.53
C CYS A 127 2.65 31.46 5.87
N LYS A 128 2.51 30.60 6.88
CA LYS A 128 1.24 30.02 7.38
C LYS A 128 0.43 29.17 6.39
N ARG A 129 0.93 28.93 5.16
CA ARG A 129 0.31 27.95 4.25
C ARG A 129 0.24 26.57 4.90
N VAL A 130 -0.79 25.80 4.56
CA VAL A 130 -0.89 24.39 4.92
C VAL A 130 0.21 23.62 4.19
N ILE A 131 0.81 22.65 4.88
CA ILE A 131 1.77 21.69 4.36
C ILE A 131 1.15 20.31 4.58
N ARG A 132 1.01 19.52 3.51
CA ARG A 132 0.61 18.11 3.62
C ARG A 132 1.85 17.27 3.88
N LEU A 133 2.05 16.84 5.12
CA LEU A 133 3.33 16.22 5.54
C LEU A 133 3.69 14.95 4.77
N ALA A 134 2.70 14.19 4.28
CA ALA A 134 2.96 12.98 3.51
C ALA A 134 3.28 13.24 2.02
N GLU A 135 2.99 14.43 1.51
CA GLU A 135 2.94 14.70 0.05
C GLU A 135 3.80 15.89 -0.38
N ASP A 136 3.88 16.95 0.42
CA ASP A 136 4.56 18.19 0.06
C ASP A 136 6.05 18.18 0.48
N GLY A 137 6.88 18.97 -0.21
CA GLY A 137 8.25 19.25 0.23
C GLY A 137 8.30 20.23 1.40
N TYR A 138 9.04 19.88 2.46
CA TYR A 138 9.24 20.74 3.63
C TYR A 138 10.60 20.49 4.30
N SER A 139 10.96 21.39 5.21
CA SER A 139 12.08 21.20 6.14
C SER A 139 11.65 21.49 7.57
N MET A 140 12.34 20.86 8.53
CA MET A 140 12.08 21.02 9.96
C MET A 140 13.26 21.70 10.65
N LYS A 141 12.98 22.65 11.54
CA LYS A 141 13.99 23.26 12.42
C LYS A 141 13.36 23.64 13.75
N GLY A 142 13.86 23.07 14.85
CA GLY A 142 13.40 23.37 16.22
C GLY A 142 11.90 23.14 16.41
N GLY A 143 11.39 21.99 15.97
CA GLY A 143 9.96 21.64 16.08
C GLY A 143 9.01 22.44 15.17
N LYS A 144 9.55 23.25 14.26
CA LYS A 144 8.77 24.05 13.30
C LYS A 144 8.95 23.53 11.88
N TYR A 145 7.85 23.58 11.13
CA TYR A 145 7.78 23.17 9.73
C TYR A 145 7.89 24.38 8.79
N TYR A 146 8.62 24.22 7.70
CA TYR A 146 8.81 25.26 6.68
C TYR A 146 8.58 24.66 5.29
N CYS A 147 7.69 25.26 4.49
CA CYS A 147 7.42 24.77 3.15
C CYS A 147 8.62 24.99 2.22
N ASP A 148 8.70 24.18 1.18
CA ASP A 148 9.57 24.32 0.02
C ASP A 148 9.83 25.77 -0.45
N ARG A 149 8.80 26.61 -0.55
CA ARG A 149 8.96 28.01 -1.00
C ARG A 149 9.71 28.89 0.01
N CYS A 150 9.63 28.55 1.30
CA CYS A 150 10.25 29.33 2.38
C CYS A 150 11.66 28.83 2.72
N THR A 151 11.98 27.59 2.35
CA THR A 151 13.30 26.96 2.54
C THR A 151 14.11 26.87 1.26
N GLY A 152 13.43 26.98 0.11
CA GLY A 152 14.02 26.99 -1.21
C GLY A 152 15.07 28.09 -1.33
N PHE A 153 16.19 27.71 -1.93
CA PHE A 153 17.26 28.63 -2.21
C PHE A 153 16.83 29.56 -3.35
N ASP A 154 16.91 30.87 -3.15
CA ASP A 154 16.69 31.84 -4.22
C ASP A 154 17.93 31.86 -5.12
N LEU A 155 17.89 31.06 -6.20
CA LEU A 155 18.99 30.96 -7.17
C LEU A 155 19.33 32.31 -7.83
N SER A 156 18.41 33.28 -7.82
CA SER A 156 18.67 34.63 -8.35
C SER A 156 19.75 35.38 -7.56
N ARG A 157 20.02 34.97 -6.32
CA ARG A 157 21.07 35.57 -5.47
C ARG A 157 22.47 35.01 -5.72
N LEU A 158 22.61 33.90 -6.45
CA LEU A 158 23.91 33.29 -6.81
C LEU A 158 24.35 33.64 -8.22
N LEU A 159 23.43 34.07 -9.07
CA LEU A 159 23.67 34.39 -10.48
C LEU A 159 23.70 35.90 -10.75
N GLY A 160 23.86 36.71 -9.68
CA GLY A 160 24.03 38.16 -9.74
C GLY A 160 25.49 38.55 -9.86
#